data_AF-A0A812IMQ1-F1
#
_entry.id   AF-A0A812IMQ1-F1
#
_cell.length_a   1.000
_cell.length_b   1.000
_cell.length_c   1.000
_cell.angle_alpha   90.00
_cell.angle_beta   90.00
_cell.angle_gamma   90.00
#
_symmetry.space_group_name_H-M   'P 1'
#
loop_
_entity.id
_entity.type
_entity.pdbx_description
1 polymer ?
#
loop_
_entity_poly.entity_id
_entity_poly.type
_entity_poly.pdbx_seq_one_letter_code
_entity_poly.pdbx_strand_id
1 'polypeptide(L)'
;MAHEEEQAFEIEALQSIFEGDEFKSISEKEFAIKLLPFPGGEEENHVGVSLHVTYTDAYPDEPPEWELEDVQGLNDEKLELLKDRIKETIEASLGMAMIYPVSEACQDFLKENNQKELSMHEQMMLRHAAPEDEEEEEEDGEDEEEEEPEWKGLTEKTLCPESERITAESFAAWKAKFDAEMIETGVLKRDEVKSRSGKLIFMQGQEGAESKKEENGYPAGGKSDVLVYDAALFGEDDADLDDIEDD
;
A
#
# COMPACT_ATOMS: atom_id res chain seq x y z
N MET A 1 34.51 35.51 -26.94
CA MET A 1 34.32 36.93 -26.59
C MET A 1 32.84 37.30 -26.53
N ALA A 2 32.07 37.36 -27.63
CA ALA A 2 30.63 37.68 -27.53
C ALA A 2 29.85 36.65 -26.69
N HIS A 3 29.94 35.36 -27.07
CA HIS A 3 29.28 34.27 -26.33
C HIS A 3 29.75 34.12 -24.88
N GLU A 4 31.02 34.39 -24.61
CA GLU A 4 31.60 34.23 -23.27
C GLU A 4 31.13 35.34 -22.31
N GLU A 5 30.96 36.56 -22.82
CA GLU A 5 30.37 37.67 -22.07
C GLU A 5 28.87 37.42 -21.82
N GLU A 6 28.14 36.94 -22.83
CA GLU A 6 26.72 36.56 -22.70
C GLU A 6 26.50 35.42 -21.70
N GLN A 7 27.34 34.38 -21.74
CA GLN A 7 27.35 33.26 -20.78
C GLN A 7 27.56 33.77 -19.35
N ALA A 8 28.50 34.70 -19.14
CA ALA A 8 28.77 35.27 -17.83
C ALA A 8 27.58 36.10 -17.32
N PHE A 9 26.95 36.91 -18.18
CA PHE A 9 25.75 37.67 -17.82
C PHE A 9 24.57 36.77 -17.47
N GLU A 10 24.38 35.66 -18.21
CA GLU A 10 23.32 34.70 -17.88
C GLU A 10 23.59 34.04 -16.52
N ILE A 11 24.82 33.61 -16.24
CA ILE A 11 25.16 33.03 -14.92
C ILE A 11 24.93 34.03 -13.79
N GLU A 12 25.33 35.29 -13.96
CA GLU A 12 25.07 36.32 -12.94
C GLU A 12 23.57 36.54 -12.72
N ALA A 13 22.78 36.55 -13.79
CA ALA A 13 21.33 36.65 -13.71
C ALA A 13 20.73 35.43 -12.98
N LEU A 14 21.15 34.22 -13.31
CA LEU A 14 20.69 32.98 -12.66
C LEU A 14 21.05 32.96 -11.17
N GLN A 15 22.26 33.39 -10.81
CA GLN A 15 22.68 33.51 -9.40
C GLN A 15 21.82 34.52 -8.61
N SER A 16 21.28 35.54 -9.28
CA SER A 16 20.37 36.49 -8.65
C SER A 16 18.94 35.97 -8.55
N ILE A 17 18.54 35.06 -9.44
CA ILE A 17 17.18 34.48 -9.46
C ILE A 17 17.09 33.33 -8.45
N PHE A 18 18.09 32.45 -8.44
CA PHE A 18 18.17 31.28 -7.57
C PHE A 18 19.07 31.61 -6.38
N GLU A 19 18.45 31.97 -5.25
CA GLU A 19 19.16 32.44 -4.07
C GLU A 19 19.63 31.29 -3.16
N GLY A 20 20.72 31.50 -2.41
CA GLY A 20 21.14 30.58 -1.35
C GLY A 20 21.72 29.25 -1.86
N ASP A 21 21.08 28.13 -1.50
CA ASP A 21 21.54 26.76 -1.80
C ASP A 21 20.98 26.22 -3.13
N GLU A 22 20.12 26.99 -3.81
CA GLU A 22 19.49 26.58 -5.06
C GLU A 22 20.45 26.62 -6.25
N PHE A 23 21.43 27.52 -6.25
CA PHE A 23 22.43 27.63 -7.30
C PHE A 23 23.82 27.25 -6.79
N LYS A 24 24.46 26.30 -7.46
CA LYS A 24 25.82 25.85 -7.14
C LYS A 24 26.74 26.03 -8.34
N SER A 25 27.65 27.00 -8.26
CA SER A 25 28.73 27.15 -9.24
C SER A 25 29.82 26.09 -9.01
N ILE A 26 30.15 25.35 -10.06
CA ILE A 26 31.23 24.35 -10.05
C ILE A 26 32.46 24.94 -10.76
N SER A 27 32.25 25.60 -11.89
CA SER A 27 33.27 26.26 -12.71
C SER A 27 32.71 27.55 -13.34
N GLU A 28 33.50 28.23 -14.18
CA GLU A 28 33.06 29.41 -14.94
C GLU A 28 32.00 29.09 -16.00
N LYS A 29 31.90 27.83 -16.42
CA LYS A 29 30.97 27.34 -17.45
C LYS A 29 30.08 26.18 -16.97
N GLU A 30 30.24 25.75 -15.73
CA GLU A 30 29.59 24.55 -15.18
C GLU A 30 28.93 24.91 -13.85
N PHE A 31 27.64 24.58 -13.74
CA PHE A 31 26.85 24.86 -12.54
C PHE A 31 25.68 23.88 -12.43
N ALA A 32 25.14 23.77 -11.22
CA ALA A 32 23.94 23.01 -10.94
C ALA A 32 22.88 23.90 -10.32
N ILE A 33 21.63 23.73 -10.76
CA ILE A 33 20.46 24.43 -10.23
C ILE A 33 19.52 23.39 -9.61
N LYS A 34 19.26 23.51 -8.31
CA LYS A 34 18.26 22.71 -7.61
C LYS A 34 16.88 23.30 -7.87
N LEU A 35 15.99 22.50 -8.41
CA LEU A 35 14.63 22.88 -8.77
C LEU A 35 13.63 22.14 -7.91
N LEU A 36 12.78 22.91 -7.24
CA LEU A 36 11.67 22.44 -6.42
C LEU A 36 10.35 23.00 -6.98
N PRO A 37 9.22 22.30 -6.80
CA PRO A 37 7.89 22.79 -7.20
C PRO A 37 7.57 24.17 -6.62
N PHE A 38 7.75 24.30 -5.30
CA PHE A 38 7.44 25.50 -4.52
C PHE A 38 8.69 25.92 -3.73
N PRO A 39 9.66 26.61 -4.34
CA PRO A 39 10.84 27.09 -3.64
C PRO A 39 10.43 28.14 -2.60
N GLY A 40 10.60 27.81 -1.31
CA GLY A 40 10.22 28.68 -0.20
C GLY A 40 8.71 28.87 0.02
N GLY A 41 7.86 28.06 -0.62
CA GLY A 41 6.40 28.09 -0.44
C GLY A 41 5.94 27.45 0.87
N GLU A 42 4.67 27.66 1.24
CA GLU A 42 4.02 26.98 2.37
C GLU A 42 3.67 25.50 2.06
N GLU A 43 3.68 25.11 0.78
CA GLU A 43 3.34 23.77 0.31
C GLU A 43 4.52 22.78 0.45
N GLU A 44 4.20 21.52 0.77
CA GLU A 44 5.19 20.46 0.88
C GLU A 44 5.71 20.06 -0.51
N ASN A 45 7.04 20.11 -0.70
CA ASN A 45 7.69 19.61 -1.91
C ASN A 45 7.94 18.10 -1.78
N HIS A 46 7.21 17.29 -2.53
CA HIS A 46 7.38 15.83 -2.58
C HIS A 46 8.28 15.37 -3.73
N VAL A 47 8.45 16.23 -4.73
CA VAL A 47 9.29 15.98 -5.90
C VAL A 47 10.36 17.06 -6.03
N GLY A 48 11.50 16.71 -6.63
CA GLY A 48 12.62 17.64 -6.84
C GLY A 48 13.65 17.08 -7.81
N VAL A 49 14.40 17.97 -8.46
CA VAL A 49 15.50 17.59 -9.35
C VAL A 49 16.62 18.63 -9.30
N SER A 50 17.85 18.22 -9.53
CA SER A 50 18.99 19.11 -9.72
C SER A 50 19.39 19.10 -11.20
N LEU A 51 19.29 20.23 -11.88
CA LEU A 51 19.71 20.40 -13.27
C LEU A 51 21.18 20.81 -13.31
N HIS A 52 22.04 19.90 -13.76
CA HIS A 52 23.45 20.18 -14.03
C HIS A 52 23.59 20.67 -15.46
N VAL A 53 24.25 21.82 -15.66
CA VAL A 53 24.51 22.40 -16.97
C VAL A 53 25.99 22.72 -17.15
N THR A 54 26.52 22.37 -18.32
CA THR A 54 27.84 22.78 -18.81
C THR A 54 27.68 23.53 -20.14
N TYR A 55 28.15 24.78 -20.19
CA TYR A 55 28.13 25.58 -21.41
C TYR A 55 29.16 25.11 -22.43
N THR A 56 28.69 24.94 -23.66
CA THR A 56 29.53 24.73 -24.83
C THR A 56 30.10 26.06 -25.31
N ASP A 57 31.19 26.04 -26.08
CA ASP A 57 31.81 27.26 -26.60
C ASP A 57 30.91 28.01 -27.62
N ALA A 58 29.91 27.32 -28.18
CA ALA A 58 28.94 27.85 -29.13
C ALA A 58 27.58 28.18 -28.51
N TYR A 59 27.39 27.98 -27.21
CA TYR A 59 26.17 28.40 -26.51
C TYR A 59 26.06 29.94 -26.49
N PRO A 60 24.90 30.55 -26.79
CA PRO A 60 23.55 29.95 -26.89
C PRO A 60 23.09 29.49 -28.29
N ASP A 61 23.94 29.57 -29.33
CA ASP A 61 23.58 29.11 -30.68
C ASP A 61 23.51 27.57 -30.75
N GLU A 62 24.34 26.87 -29.97
CA GLU A 62 24.26 25.42 -29.74
C GLU A 62 23.74 25.12 -28.32
N PRO A 63 23.03 23.99 -28.14
CA PRO A 63 22.54 23.60 -26.83
C PRO A 63 23.69 23.32 -25.86
N PRO A 64 23.49 23.56 -24.55
CA PRO A 64 24.46 23.20 -23.53
C PRO A 64 24.45 21.68 -23.30
N GLU A 65 25.51 21.16 -22.68
CA GLU A 65 25.48 19.81 -22.12
C GLU A 65 24.71 19.87 -20.80
N TRP A 66 23.74 18.98 -20.59
CA TRP A 66 22.91 18.99 -19.40
C TRP A 66 22.61 17.58 -18.91
N GLU A 67 22.50 17.43 -17.60
CA GLU A 67 22.16 16.19 -16.92
C GLU A 67 21.21 16.47 -15.74
N LEU A 68 20.33 15.52 -15.44
CA LEU A 68 19.44 15.58 -14.27
C LEU A 68 20.02 14.71 -13.16
N GLU A 69 20.36 15.34 -12.05
CA GLU A 69 20.89 14.73 -10.83
C GLU A 69 19.90 14.86 -9.66
N ASP A 70 20.09 14.09 -8.59
CA ASP A 70 19.28 14.13 -7.36
C ASP A 70 17.76 14.13 -7.61
N VAL A 71 17.28 13.21 -8.45
CA VAL A 71 15.85 13.07 -8.77
C VAL A 71 15.11 12.49 -7.56
N GLN A 72 14.15 13.24 -7.02
CA GLN A 72 13.33 12.86 -5.88
C GLN A 72 11.85 12.82 -6.31
N GLY A 73 11.14 11.75 -5.94
CA GLY A 73 9.69 11.63 -6.13
C GLY A 73 9.20 11.51 -7.59
N LEU A 74 10.08 11.28 -8.56
CA LEU A 74 9.72 11.04 -9.95
C LEU A 74 10.05 9.60 -10.38
N ASN A 75 9.06 8.92 -10.96
CA ASN A 75 9.24 7.61 -11.60
C ASN A 75 10.00 7.77 -12.93
N ASP A 76 10.60 6.68 -13.42
CA ASP A 76 11.36 6.68 -14.68
C ASP A 76 10.54 7.20 -15.87
N GLU A 77 9.25 6.86 -15.97
CA GLU A 77 8.36 7.35 -17.04
C GLU A 77 8.18 8.88 -16.99
N LYS A 78 8.01 9.44 -15.78
CA LYS A 78 7.88 10.89 -15.60
C LYS A 78 9.21 11.60 -15.85
N LEU A 79 10.33 10.97 -15.51
CA LEU A 79 11.66 11.50 -15.77
C LEU A 79 11.93 11.61 -17.28
N GLU A 80 11.54 10.62 -18.07
CA GLU A 80 11.67 10.68 -19.54
C GLU A 80 10.77 11.78 -20.14
N LEU A 81 9.54 11.95 -19.64
CA LEU A 81 8.66 13.06 -20.04
C LEU A 81 9.27 14.43 -19.73
N LEU A 82 9.88 14.58 -18.55
CA LEU A 82 10.58 15.80 -18.17
C LEU A 82 11.76 16.09 -19.13
N LYS A 83 12.56 15.07 -19.46
CA LYS A 83 13.67 15.21 -20.41
C LYS A 83 13.19 15.65 -21.79
N ASP A 84 12.06 15.13 -22.27
CA ASP A 84 11.50 15.54 -23.56
C ASP A 84 10.99 16.98 -23.50
N ARG A 85 10.40 17.41 -22.38
CA ARG A 85 10.00 18.82 -22.17
C ARG A 85 11.18 19.78 -22.14
N ILE A 86 12.30 19.37 -21.54
CA ILE A 86 13.56 20.14 -21.54
C ILE A 86 14.08 20.29 -22.98
N LYS A 87 14.13 19.19 -23.76
CA LYS A 87 14.59 19.24 -25.15
C LYS A 87 13.73 20.17 -26.01
N GLU A 88 12.40 20.11 -25.86
CA GLU A 88 11.48 20.99 -26.59
C GLU A 88 11.73 22.46 -26.25
N THR A 89 11.94 22.78 -24.96
CA THR A 89 12.24 24.14 -24.50
C THR A 89 13.59 24.64 -25.03
N ILE A 90 14.61 23.77 -25.07
CA ILE A 90 15.93 24.07 -25.64
C ILE A 90 15.80 24.39 -27.12
N GLU A 91 15.12 23.54 -27.90
CA GLU A 91 14.93 23.75 -29.35
C GLU A 91 14.18 25.05 -29.65
N ALA A 92 13.19 25.40 -28.82
CA ALA A 92 12.43 26.65 -28.95
C ALA A 92 13.26 27.91 -28.60
N SER A 93 14.28 27.76 -27.78
CA SER A 93 15.08 28.87 -27.22
C SER A 93 16.49 28.97 -27.83
N LEU A 94 16.79 28.23 -28.90
CA LEU A 94 18.06 28.30 -29.59
C LEU A 94 18.36 29.72 -30.10
N GLY A 95 19.61 30.16 -29.90
CA GLY A 95 20.06 31.50 -30.27
C GLY A 95 19.85 32.57 -29.19
N MET A 96 19.38 32.20 -27.99
CA MET A 96 19.31 33.07 -26.82
C MET A 96 19.52 32.29 -25.51
N ALA A 97 19.75 33.01 -24.41
CA ALA A 97 19.82 32.47 -23.05
C ALA A 97 18.58 31.60 -22.74
N MET A 98 18.79 30.30 -22.50
CA MET A 98 17.72 29.31 -22.40
C MET A 98 17.64 28.61 -21.04
N ILE A 99 18.61 28.81 -20.14
CA ILE A 99 18.65 28.06 -18.87
C ILE A 99 17.51 28.45 -17.95
N TYR A 100 17.17 29.74 -17.88
CA TYR A 100 16.02 30.19 -17.10
C TYR A 100 14.70 29.61 -17.65
N PRO A 101 14.38 29.73 -18.96
CA PRO A 101 13.21 29.05 -19.54
C PRO A 101 13.16 27.54 -19.27
N VAL A 102 14.30 26.85 -19.39
CA VAL A 102 14.39 25.41 -19.07
C VAL A 102 14.09 25.15 -17.60
N SER A 103 14.64 25.97 -16.70
CA SER A 103 14.39 25.85 -15.26
C SER A 103 12.93 26.09 -14.90
N GLU A 104 12.27 27.06 -15.55
CA GLU A 104 10.84 27.34 -15.40
C GLU A 104 9.98 26.16 -15.89
N ALA A 105 10.28 25.63 -17.08
CA ALA A 105 9.59 24.47 -17.63
C ALA A 105 9.73 23.22 -16.73
N CYS A 106 10.91 23.03 -16.13
CA CYS A 106 11.13 21.99 -15.14
C CYS A 106 10.30 22.21 -13.87
N GLN A 107 10.31 23.42 -13.31
CA GLN A 107 9.54 23.75 -12.10
C GLN A 107 8.04 23.55 -12.32
N ASP A 108 7.50 23.94 -13.47
CA ASP A 108 6.09 23.75 -13.78
C ASP A 108 5.73 22.26 -13.91
N PHE A 109 6.58 21.46 -14.56
CA PHE A 109 6.39 20.01 -14.60
C PHE A 109 6.43 19.39 -13.19
N LEU A 110 7.34 19.85 -12.32
CA LEU A 110 7.43 19.39 -10.94
C LEU A 110 6.17 19.77 -10.15
N LYS A 111 5.60 20.97 -10.34
CA LYS A 111 4.32 21.38 -9.71
C LYS A 111 3.16 20.48 -10.12
N GLU A 112 3.04 20.19 -11.42
CA GLU A 112 1.98 19.31 -11.94
C GLU A 112 2.09 17.88 -11.39
N ASN A 113 3.32 17.45 -11.07
CA ASN A 113 3.62 16.11 -10.56
C ASN A 113 3.86 16.06 -9.05
N ASN A 114 3.66 17.16 -8.33
CA ASN A 114 3.80 17.23 -6.87
C ASN A 114 2.60 16.59 -6.18
N GLN A 115 2.47 15.26 -6.35
CA GLN A 115 1.46 14.50 -5.64
C GLN A 115 2.03 14.06 -4.30
N LYS A 116 1.29 14.35 -3.23
CA LYS A 116 1.54 13.76 -1.92
C LYS A 116 1.41 12.25 -2.07
N GLU A 117 2.44 11.50 -1.73
CA GLU A 117 2.35 10.05 -1.52
C GLU A 117 1.32 9.83 -0.40
N LEU A 118 0.06 9.66 -0.77
CA LEU A 118 -1.04 9.43 0.16
C LEU A 118 -0.70 8.17 0.95
N SER A 119 -0.67 8.30 2.28
CA SER A 119 -0.52 7.15 3.17
C SER A 119 -1.57 6.09 2.85
N MET A 120 -1.27 4.81 3.05
CA MET A 120 -2.24 3.71 2.94
C MET A 120 -3.58 4.02 3.63
N HIS A 121 -3.52 4.75 4.76
CA HIS A 121 -4.70 5.21 5.48
C HIS A 121 -5.48 6.28 4.72
N GLU A 122 -4.79 7.23 4.10
CA GLU A 122 -5.40 8.32 3.33
C GLU A 122 -6.00 7.80 2.02
N GLN A 123 -5.38 6.81 1.37
CA GLN A 123 -5.97 6.10 0.23
C GLN A 123 -7.24 5.31 0.63
N MET A 124 -7.25 4.66 1.80
CA MET A 124 -8.47 4.00 2.31
C MET A 124 -9.59 5.01 2.57
N MET A 125 -9.27 6.16 3.18
CA MET A 125 -10.25 7.21 3.45
C MET A 125 -10.79 7.84 2.17
N LEU A 126 -9.96 8.06 1.14
CA LEU A 126 -10.43 8.56 -0.16
C LEU A 126 -11.38 7.58 -0.86
N ARG A 127 -11.11 6.27 -0.77
CA ARG A 127 -12.00 5.24 -1.31
C ARG A 127 -13.34 5.17 -0.59
N HIS A 128 -13.35 5.49 0.70
CA HIS A 128 -14.56 5.53 1.53
C HIS A 128 -15.32 6.87 1.43
N ALA A 129 -14.66 7.93 1.00
CA ALA A 129 -15.21 9.28 0.84
C ALA A 129 -15.55 9.64 -0.61
N ALA A 130 -15.23 8.77 -1.58
CA ALA A 130 -15.87 8.82 -2.88
C ALA A 130 -17.37 8.61 -2.65
N PRO A 131 -18.23 9.58 -2.99
CA PRO A 131 -19.64 9.46 -2.71
C PRO A 131 -20.21 8.26 -3.46
N GLU A 132 -20.86 7.36 -2.74
CA GLU A 132 -21.88 6.45 -3.29
C GLU A 132 -23.15 7.25 -3.71
N ASP A 133 -23.07 8.58 -3.89
CA ASP A 133 -24.19 9.47 -4.25
C ASP A 133 -24.58 9.44 -5.75
N GLU A 134 -24.05 8.52 -6.57
CA GLU A 134 -24.60 8.29 -7.92
C GLU A 134 -25.48 7.02 -8.01
N GLU A 135 -25.56 6.20 -6.96
CA GLU A 135 -26.60 5.17 -6.85
C GLU A 135 -27.72 5.54 -5.87
N GLU A 136 -27.53 6.49 -4.95
CA GLU A 136 -28.60 6.94 -4.03
C GLU A 136 -29.48 8.10 -4.56
N GLU A 137 -29.06 8.92 -5.53
CA GLU A 137 -29.85 10.08 -5.99
C GLU A 137 -30.78 9.84 -7.22
N GLU A 138 -30.72 8.69 -7.91
CA GLU A 138 -31.75 8.32 -8.90
C GLU A 138 -32.94 7.53 -8.29
N GLU A 139 -32.94 7.32 -6.97
CA GLU A 139 -34.02 6.61 -6.25
C GLU A 139 -34.81 7.50 -5.27
N ASP A 140 -34.78 8.84 -5.42
CA ASP A 140 -35.63 9.75 -4.63
C ASP A 140 -36.74 10.41 -5.48
N GLY A 141 -37.30 9.63 -6.42
CA GLY A 141 -38.31 10.13 -7.37
C GLY A 141 -39.33 9.12 -7.91
N GLU A 142 -39.20 7.82 -7.63
CA GLU A 142 -40.23 6.83 -7.94
C GLU A 142 -40.39 5.90 -6.73
N ASP A 143 -41.54 6.00 -6.06
CA ASP A 143 -42.02 5.05 -5.04
C ASP A 143 -42.10 3.63 -5.64
N GLU A 144 -41.01 2.87 -5.64
CA GLU A 144 -41.05 1.42 -5.56
C GLU A 144 -40.49 1.03 -4.19
N GLU A 145 -41.35 0.45 -3.35
CA GLU A 145 -40.97 -0.22 -2.11
C GLU A 145 -40.01 -1.38 -2.45
N GLU A 146 -38.75 -1.12 -2.73
CA GLU A 146 -37.70 -2.14 -2.65
C GLU A 146 -37.44 -2.39 -1.16
N GLU A 147 -38.14 -3.39 -0.65
CA GLU A 147 -37.87 -3.96 0.66
C GLU A 147 -36.36 -4.25 0.76
N GLU A 148 -35.63 -3.47 1.58
CA GLU A 148 -34.29 -3.83 2.03
C GLU A 148 -34.30 -5.32 2.37
N PRO A 149 -33.39 -6.16 1.82
CA PRO A 149 -33.44 -7.58 2.10
C PRO A 149 -33.15 -7.77 3.59
N GLU A 150 -34.23 -7.90 4.37
CA GLU A 150 -34.20 -8.29 5.76
C GLU A 150 -33.23 -9.47 5.86
N TRP A 151 -32.21 -9.37 6.70
CA TRP A 151 -31.30 -10.48 6.95
C TRP A 151 -32.13 -11.66 7.49
N LYS A 152 -32.60 -12.54 6.60
CA LYS A 152 -33.42 -13.73 6.89
C LYS A 152 -32.54 -14.91 7.30
N GLY A 153 -31.62 -14.66 8.23
CA GLY A 153 -30.80 -15.67 8.91
C GLY A 153 -30.09 -16.69 7.99
N LEU A 154 -29.66 -17.81 8.57
CA LEU A 154 -28.99 -18.90 7.84
C LEU A 154 -29.96 -19.72 6.95
N THR A 155 -31.24 -19.38 6.94
CA THR A 155 -32.30 -20.19 6.32
C THR A 155 -32.41 -20.03 4.80
N GLU A 156 -31.92 -18.92 4.25
CA GLU A 156 -32.15 -18.57 2.85
C GLU A 156 -30.90 -18.67 1.96
N LYS A 157 -29.80 -19.21 2.50
CA LYS A 157 -28.63 -19.51 1.68
C LYS A 157 -28.87 -20.80 0.90
N THR A 158 -28.84 -20.71 -0.43
CA THR A 158 -28.99 -21.86 -1.32
C THR A 158 -27.98 -22.94 -0.92
N LEU A 159 -28.49 -24.06 -0.39
CA LEU A 159 -27.65 -25.18 0.04
C LEU A 159 -26.93 -25.75 -1.18
N CYS A 160 -25.67 -26.15 -1.00
CA CYS A 160 -24.92 -26.85 -2.03
C CYS A 160 -25.74 -28.05 -2.58
N PRO A 161 -25.70 -28.31 -3.90
CA PRO A 161 -26.43 -29.41 -4.51
C PRO A 161 -26.06 -30.74 -3.85
N GLU A 162 -27.02 -31.66 -3.75
CA GLU A 162 -26.86 -32.90 -2.96
C GLU A 162 -25.68 -33.77 -3.42
N SER A 163 -25.35 -33.70 -4.72
CA SER A 163 -24.19 -34.38 -5.31
C SER A 163 -22.83 -33.86 -4.83
N GLU A 164 -22.77 -32.62 -4.34
CA GLU A 164 -21.54 -31.97 -3.87
C GLU A 164 -21.47 -31.92 -2.33
N ARG A 165 -22.49 -32.45 -1.64
CA ARG A 165 -22.47 -32.53 -0.18
C ARG A 165 -21.50 -33.60 0.27
N ILE A 166 -20.65 -33.23 1.22
CA ILE A 166 -19.81 -34.18 1.93
C ILE A 166 -20.73 -35.14 2.69
N THR A 167 -20.72 -36.42 2.31
CA THR A 167 -21.42 -37.49 3.03
C THR A 167 -20.66 -37.83 4.32
N ALA A 168 -21.37 -38.37 5.32
CA ALA A 168 -20.73 -38.81 6.57
C ALA A 168 -19.59 -39.81 6.33
N GLU A 169 -19.72 -40.66 5.32
CA GLU A 169 -18.68 -41.62 4.92
C GLU A 169 -17.48 -40.92 4.27
N SER A 170 -17.71 -39.94 3.38
CA SER A 170 -16.62 -39.16 2.78
C SER A 170 -15.87 -38.33 3.82
N PHE A 171 -16.59 -37.75 4.79
CA PHE A 171 -15.99 -37.03 5.91
C PHE A 171 -15.20 -37.97 6.82
N ALA A 172 -15.73 -39.15 7.15
CA ALA A 172 -15.01 -40.13 7.97
C ALA A 172 -13.73 -40.62 7.30
N ALA A 173 -13.76 -40.86 5.99
CA ALA A 173 -12.59 -41.24 5.21
C ALA A 173 -11.56 -40.11 5.12
N TRP A 174 -12.01 -38.87 4.91
CA TRP A 174 -11.15 -37.69 4.95
C TRP A 174 -10.53 -37.49 6.33
N LYS A 175 -11.36 -37.53 7.38
CA LYS A 175 -10.94 -37.39 8.77
C LYS A 175 -9.89 -38.43 9.15
N ALA A 176 -10.08 -39.69 8.75
CA ALA A 176 -9.09 -40.73 9.03
C ALA A 176 -7.74 -40.47 8.36
N LYS A 177 -7.73 -39.93 7.13
CA LYS A 177 -6.49 -39.53 6.43
C LYS A 177 -5.84 -38.32 7.08
N PHE A 178 -6.64 -37.30 7.40
CA PHE A 178 -6.19 -36.10 8.07
C PHE A 178 -5.62 -36.40 9.46
N ASP A 179 -6.33 -37.18 10.27
CA ASP A 179 -5.87 -37.62 11.59
C ASP A 179 -4.52 -38.37 11.46
N ALA A 180 -4.37 -39.25 10.46
CA ALA A 180 -3.11 -39.96 10.24
C ALA A 180 -1.96 -39.03 9.82
N GLU A 181 -2.22 -38.07 8.93
CA GLU A 181 -1.25 -37.05 8.52
C GLU A 181 -0.82 -36.18 9.71
N MET A 182 -1.76 -35.75 10.55
CA MET A 182 -1.50 -34.93 11.74
C MET A 182 -0.75 -35.70 12.84
N ILE A 183 -0.93 -37.01 12.94
CA ILE A 183 -0.11 -37.85 13.82
C ILE A 183 1.30 -38.02 13.25
N GLU A 184 1.44 -38.21 11.93
CA GLU A 184 2.74 -38.39 11.27
C GLU A 184 3.60 -37.12 11.35
N THR A 185 2.99 -35.93 11.21
CA THR A 185 3.67 -34.64 11.38
C THR A 185 3.92 -34.28 12.85
N GLY A 186 3.46 -35.10 13.79
CA GLY A 186 3.65 -34.91 15.24
C GLY A 186 2.74 -33.85 15.87
N VAL A 187 1.78 -33.32 15.11
CA VAL A 187 0.82 -32.29 15.57
C VAL A 187 -0.20 -32.87 16.55
N LEU A 188 -0.64 -34.12 16.33
CA LEU A 188 -1.57 -34.82 17.20
C LEU A 188 -0.91 -36.04 17.87
N LYS A 189 -1.07 -36.17 19.19
CA LYS A 189 -0.68 -37.34 19.99
C LYS A 189 -1.90 -38.16 20.40
N ARG A 190 -1.73 -39.48 20.44
CA ARG A 190 -2.69 -40.41 21.05
C ARG A 190 -2.52 -40.38 22.57
N ASP A 191 -3.48 -39.77 23.27
CA ASP A 191 -3.47 -39.76 24.73
C ASP A 191 -4.50 -40.74 25.29
N GLU A 192 -4.06 -41.64 26.18
CA GLU A 192 -4.96 -42.56 26.89
C GLU A 192 -5.78 -41.87 27.99
N VAL A 193 -5.39 -40.65 28.38
CA VAL A 193 -6.08 -39.86 29.40
C VAL A 193 -7.17 -39.01 28.73
N LYS A 194 -8.41 -39.24 29.16
CA LYS A 194 -9.58 -38.47 28.71
C LYS A 194 -9.46 -37.00 29.15
N SER A 195 -8.77 -36.18 28.36
CA SER A 195 -8.87 -34.73 28.48
C SER A 195 -10.33 -34.34 28.24
N ARG A 196 -10.94 -33.61 29.19
CA ARG A 196 -12.35 -33.22 29.10
C ARG A 196 -12.47 -32.17 28.02
N SER A 197 -13.13 -32.49 26.91
CA SER A 197 -13.43 -31.49 25.87
C SER A 197 -14.20 -30.30 26.47
N GLY A 198 -13.99 -29.09 25.97
CA GLY A 198 -14.70 -27.89 26.44
C GLY A 198 -16.22 -28.04 26.42
N LYS A 199 -16.76 -28.85 25.50
CA LYS A 199 -18.19 -29.23 25.46
C LYS A 199 -18.64 -30.00 26.70
N LEU A 200 -17.82 -30.92 27.21
CA LEU A 200 -18.11 -31.66 28.44
C LEU A 200 -18.05 -30.75 29.69
N ILE A 201 -17.11 -29.80 29.72
CA ILE A 201 -17.00 -28.83 30.81
C ILE A 201 -18.24 -27.91 30.82
N PHE A 202 -18.66 -27.44 29.65
CA PHE A 202 -19.82 -26.59 29.47
C PHE A 202 -21.13 -27.29 29.90
N MET A 203 -21.37 -28.52 29.44
CA MET A 203 -22.56 -29.28 29.81
C MET A 203 -22.60 -29.60 31.32
N GLN A 204 -21.46 -29.94 31.92
CA GLN A 204 -21.39 -30.23 33.36
C GLN A 204 -21.57 -28.97 34.23
N GLY A 205 -21.20 -27.79 33.73
CA GLY A 205 -21.51 -26.50 34.34
C GLY A 205 -22.98 -26.10 34.23
N GLN A 206 -23.67 -26.59 33.19
CA GLN A 206 -25.09 -26.36 32.96
C GLN A 206 -25.98 -27.30 33.79
N GLU A 207 -25.54 -28.54 34.04
CA GLU A 207 -26.25 -29.55 34.85
C GLU A 207 -26.32 -29.22 36.37
N GLY A 208 -25.61 -28.18 36.84
CA GLY A 208 -25.76 -27.63 38.20
C GLY A 208 -27.06 -26.84 38.42
N ALA A 209 -27.77 -26.48 37.35
CA ALA A 209 -29.06 -25.82 37.40
C ALA A 209 -30.10 -26.63 36.61
N GLU A 210 -31.00 -27.26 37.37
CA GLU A 210 -32.29 -27.82 36.93
C GLU A 210 -32.28 -29.21 36.25
N SER A 211 -32.79 -30.19 37.02
CA SER A 211 -33.28 -31.46 36.51
C SER A 211 -34.65 -31.31 35.83
N LYS A 212 -34.77 -31.64 34.54
CA LYS A 212 -35.80 -32.56 33.95
C LYS A 212 -35.72 -32.61 32.41
N LYS A 213 -35.54 -33.83 31.88
CA LYS A 213 -35.92 -34.45 30.57
C LYS A 213 -36.20 -33.50 29.38
N GLU A 214 -35.62 -33.72 28.20
CA GLU A 214 -35.98 -34.84 27.31
C GLU A 214 -34.85 -35.43 26.45
N GLU A 215 -35.15 -36.66 26.01
CA GLU A 215 -34.37 -37.65 25.30
C GLU A 215 -34.16 -37.29 23.82
N ASN A 216 -32.92 -37.20 23.36
CA ASN A 216 -32.60 -37.58 21.98
C ASN A 216 -31.16 -38.08 21.86
N GLY A 217 -31.06 -39.33 21.39
CA GLY A 217 -29.87 -40.17 21.53
C GLY A 217 -28.70 -39.77 20.66
N TYR A 218 -27.52 -39.82 21.27
CA TYR A 218 -26.27 -40.14 20.57
C TYR A 218 -25.67 -41.37 21.25
N PRO A 219 -25.25 -42.40 20.50
CA PRO A 219 -24.69 -43.60 21.10
C PRO A 219 -23.36 -43.27 21.77
N ALA A 220 -23.35 -43.32 23.10
CA ALA A 220 -22.12 -43.49 23.88
C ALA A 220 -21.59 -44.90 23.59
N GLY A 221 -20.58 -45.03 22.73
CA GLY A 221 -20.12 -46.36 22.34
C GLY A 221 -18.95 -46.39 21.37
N GLY A 222 -17.81 -45.85 21.77
CA GLY A 222 -16.54 -46.17 21.15
C GLY A 222 -15.42 -45.71 22.06
N LYS A 223 -14.49 -46.59 22.43
CA LYS A 223 -13.23 -46.18 23.04
C LYS A 223 -12.46 -45.39 21.99
N SER A 224 -12.76 -44.11 21.83
CA SER A 224 -12.03 -43.24 20.93
C SER A 224 -10.77 -42.82 21.67
N ASP A 225 -9.66 -43.42 21.25
CA ASP A 225 -8.33 -42.85 21.34
C ASP A 225 -8.43 -41.34 21.05
N VAL A 226 -8.26 -40.49 22.08
CA VAL A 226 -8.46 -39.05 21.94
C VAL A 226 -7.16 -38.49 21.40
N LEU A 227 -7.23 -37.98 20.17
CA LEU A 227 -6.11 -37.24 19.59
C LEU A 227 -6.08 -35.85 20.22
N VAL A 228 -4.99 -35.54 20.92
CA VAL A 228 -4.74 -34.26 21.59
C VAL A 228 -3.60 -33.56 20.88
N TYR A 229 -3.65 -32.23 20.84
CA TYR A 229 -2.59 -31.40 20.28
C TYR A 229 -1.26 -31.60 21.04
N ASP A 230 -0.15 -31.71 20.32
CA ASP A 230 1.18 -31.77 20.93
C ASP A 230 1.68 -30.37 21.33
N ALA A 231 1.44 -29.97 22.58
CA ALA A 231 1.85 -28.67 23.10
C ALA A 231 3.38 -28.41 22.99
N ALA A 232 4.21 -29.46 22.97
CA ALA A 232 5.67 -29.31 22.83
C ALA A 232 6.09 -28.79 21.44
N LEU A 233 5.23 -28.88 20.42
CA LEU A 233 5.51 -28.38 19.08
C LEU A 233 5.54 -26.85 18.99
N PHE A 234 4.86 -26.15 19.91
CA PHE A 234 4.83 -24.68 19.96
C PHE A 234 5.82 -24.05 20.95
N GLY A 235 6.69 -24.86 21.56
CA GLY A 235 7.63 -24.40 22.59
C GLY A 235 6.97 -24.25 23.96
N GLU A 236 7.67 -24.67 25.00
CA GLU A 236 7.34 -24.39 26.42
C GLU A 236 7.69 -22.94 26.80
N ASP A 237 7.62 -21.99 25.87
CA ASP A 237 7.62 -20.58 26.20
C ASP A 237 6.16 -20.21 26.52
N ASP A 238 5.75 -20.54 27.74
CA ASP A 238 4.90 -19.63 28.51
C ASP A 238 5.76 -18.37 28.71
N ALA A 239 5.89 -17.58 27.64
CA ALA A 239 6.31 -16.21 27.77
C ALA A 239 5.20 -15.56 28.58
N ASP A 240 5.42 -15.42 29.89
CA ASP A 240 4.58 -14.66 30.78
C ASP A 240 4.29 -13.31 30.10
N LEU A 241 3.10 -13.17 29.50
CA LEU A 241 2.64 -11.97 28.81
C LEU A 241 2.44 -10.77 29.77
N ASP A 242 2.82 -10.94 31.04
CA ASP A 242 2.77 -9.94 32.10
C ASP A 242 4.08 -9.10 32.21
N ASP A 243 5.13 -9.39 31.42
CA ASP A 243 6.42 -8.65 31.47
C ASP A 243 6.68 -7.76 30.23
N ILE A 244 5.63 -7.25 29.58
CA ILE A 244 5.73 -6.04 28.77
C ILE A 244 5.79 -4.85 29.74
N GLU A 245 7.00 -4.45 30.12
CA GLU A 245 7.25 -3.10 30.62
C GLU A 245 7.02 -2.12 29.46
N ASP A 246 6.04 -1.24 29.64
CA ASP A 246 5.72 -0.12 28.76
C ASP A 246 6.81 0.96 28.96
N ASP A 247 7.81 0.99 28.06
CA ASP A 247 8.76 2.11 27.88
C ASP A 247 8.64 2.67 26.46
#